data_AF-A0A9P1G309-F1
#
_entry.id   AF-A0A9P1G309-F1
#
_cell.length_a   1.000
_cell.length_b   1.000
_cell.length_c   1.000
_cell.angle_alpha   90.00
_cell.angle_beta   90.00
_cell.angle_gamma   90.00
#
_symmetry.space_group_name_H-M   'P 1'
#
loop_
_entity.id
_entity.type
_entity.pdbx_description
1 polymer ?
#
loop_
_entity_poly.entity_id
_entity_poly.type
_entity_poly.pdbx_seq_one_letter_code
_entity_poly.pdbx_strand_id
1 'polypeptide(L)'
;MLGQSFMGTAPSAPIFVDLSWRPGVDRGSRPLWLWQKLSGEPPNRAPATRVCGLPIAVASLFLEGLQRTRCCKCARKGKAFEIVEVEGSGLGAVACKDFHPGELVLTEEPLCKFESSDASLRMVERKCANLPDDLRKKVLSLEDSFSFDTKTFRGILETNGMVCESGSDSDPKALFLEVSRFNHSCNANCDYSWRDRQNCMDIYAQTIIRAGEELCIPYIDLREPRQVRQQLLKENWRFRCRCEVCCLKDFSESDRRRLRLGELSALLYSSRTSGRTLRIAKKLLKLYNDEHISAQSYKLEACKFGYRASLDLNDNEIAPRFAQLGLKSAMICHGPEHEETQEWVDIMSMWD
;
A
#
# COMPACT_ATOMS: atom_id res chain seq x y z
N MET A 1 42.32 52.48 31.57
CA MET A 1 40.91 52.73 31.23
C MET A 1 40.65 52.17 29.86
N LEU A 2 39.67 51.28 29.77
CA LEU A 2 39.29 50.51 28.59
C LEU A 2 38.59 51.41 27.55
N GLY A 3 39.00 51.32 26.29
CA GLY A 3 38.30 51.87 25.12
C GLY A 3 37.96 50.72 24.18
N GLN A 4 36.67 50.51 23.96
CA GLN A 4 36.06 49.33 23.34
C GLN A 4 36.34 49.22 21.84
N SER A 5 36.69 48.01 21.39
CA SER A 5 36.71 47.60 19.98
C SER A 5 35.36 46.99 19.59
N PHE A 6 34.79 47.50 18.50
CA PHE A 6 33.64 46.91 17.80
C PHE A 6 34.06 45.59 17.16
N MET A 7 33.53 44.47 17.65
CA MET A 7 33.55 43.19 16.93
C MET A 7 32.32 43.10 16.03
N GLY A 8 32.54 43.05 14.72
CA GLY A 8 31.53 42.69 13.74
C GLY A 8 31.10 41.24 13.94
N THR A 9 29.80 41.01 13.99
CA THR A 9 29.19 39.68 14.00
C THR A 9 29.43 38.99 12.67
N ALA A 10 30.19 37.90 12.68
CA ALA A 10 30.32 36.98 11.56
C ALA A 10 28.95 36.35 11.24
N PRO A 11 28.59 36.13 9.96
CA PRO A 11 27.38 35.41 9.61
C PRO A 11 27.50 33.96 10.12
N SER A 12 26.48 33.54 10.85
CA SER A 12 26.29 32.17 11.33
C SER A 12 26.46 31.17 10.19
N ALA A 13 27.41 30.25 10.35
CA ALA A 13 27.63 29.14 9.44
C ALA A 13 26.31 28.35 9.27
N PRO A 14 25.99 27.89 8.04
CA PRO A 14 24.86 27.00 7.84
C PRO A 14 25.06 25.75 8.68
N ILE A 15 24.06 25.43 9.51
CA ILE A 15 23.96 24.14 10.19
C ILE A 15 23.84 23.11 9.06
N PHE A 16 24.96 22.46 8.73
CA PHE A 16 24.94 21.23 7.96
C PHE A 16 24.18 20.21 8.80
N VAL A 17 22.90 20.03 8.47
CA VAL A 17 22.16 18.84 8.89
C VAL A 17 22.83 17.70 8.15
N ASP A 18 23.46 16.81 8.90
CA ASP A 18 24.01 15.57 8.37
C ASP A 18 22.88 14.74 7.75
N LEU A 19 22.74 14.82 6.43
CA LEU A 19 21.79 14.05 5.62
C LEU A 19 22.25 12.59 5.42
N SER A 20 23.29 12.13 6.13
CA SER A 20 23.57 10.68 6.26
C SER A 20 22.58 9.97 7.19
N TRP A 21 21.62 10.70 7.78
CA TRP A 21 20.38 10.12 8.33
C TRP A 21 19.54 9.52 7.20
N ARG A 22 19.90 8.29 6.83
CA ARG A 22 18.93 7.32 6.31
C ARG A 22 17.85 7.24 7.38
N PRO A 23 16.54 7.35 7.06
CA PRO A 23 15.54 6.81 7.94
C PRO A 23 15.97 5.36 8.16
N GLY A 24 16.38 5.05 9.38
CA GLY A 24 16.39 3.68 9.82
C GLY A 24 15.00 3.19 9.47
N VAL A 25 14.94 2.20 8.59
CA VAL A 25 14.03 1.09 8.79
C VAL A 25 14.26 0.72 10.25
N ASP A 26 13.43 1.27 11.13
CA ASP A 26 13.44 0.87 12.51
C ASP A 26 13.03 -0.59 12.47
N ARG A 27 14.05 -1.43 12.62
CA ARG A 27 13.94 -2.86 12.86
C ARG A 27 13.22 -3.01 14.20
N GLY A 28 11.89 -2.90 14.17
CA GLY A 28 11.16 -2.68 15.41
C GLY A 28 9.65 -2.80 15.32
N SER A 29 9.11 -3.46 14.31
CA SER A 29 7.72 -3.94 14.31
C SER A 29 7.62 -5.26 13.57
N ARG A 30 8.38 -6.23 14.07
CA ARG A 30 8.21 -7.63 13.70
C ARG A 30 6.73 -8.02 13.91
N PRO A 31 6.08 -8.75 12.99
CA PRO A 31 5.10 -9.73 13.40
C PRO A 31 5.88 -10.85 14.09
N LEU A 32 6.18 -10.66 15.37
CA LEU A 32 6.65 -11.77 16.17
C LEU A 32 5.46 -12.73 16.34
N TRP A 33 5.70 -13.98 15.92
CA TRP A 33 4.98 -15.23 16.19
C TRP A 33 3.92 -15.66 15.17
N LEU A 34 4.40 -16.42 14.19
CA LEU A 34 4.05 -17.83 13.98
C LEU A 34 2.94 -18.35 14.91
N TRP A 35 1.83 -18.75 14.30
CA TRP A 35 0.73 -19.45 14.96
C TRP A 35 1.21 -20.75 15.63
N GLN A 36 1.10 -20.80 16.96
CA GLN A 36 0.86 -22.06 17.68
C GLN A 36 0.04 -21.81 18.96
N LYS A 37 -1.10 -22.53 19.02
CA LYS A 37 -2.04 -22.74 20.14
C LYS A 37 -2.95 -21.59 20.56
N LEU A 38 -4.15 -21.59 19.97
CA LEU A 38 -5.40 -21.37 20.72
C LEU A 38 -6.49 -22.34 20.22
N SER A 39 -6.29 -23.63 20.48
CA SER A 39 -7.39 -24.46 20.97
C SER A 39 -7.53 -24.18 22.47
N GLY A 40 -8.12 -23.02 22.79
CA GLY A 40 -8.60 -22.69 24.12
C GLY A 40 -10.11 -22.80 24.09
N GLU A 41 -10.66 -23.77 24.81
CA GLU A 41 -12.10 -24.01 24.90
C GLU A 41 -12.87 -22.75 25.33
N PRO A 42 -14.07 -22.51 24.78
CA PRO A 42 -14.92 -21.41 25.22
C PRO A 42 -15.42 -21.66 26.66
N PRO A 43 -15.54 -20.62 27.51
CA PRO A 43 -16.17 -20.77 28.81
C PRO A 43 -17.65 -21.10 28.64
N ASN A 44 -18.04 -22.24 29.22
CA ASN A 44 -19.36 -22.75 29.56
C ASN A 44 -20.58 -21.93 29.09
N ARG A 45 -21.34 -22.53 28.16
CA ARG A 45 -22.74 -22.22 27.86
C ARG A 45 -23.64 -22.47 29.08
N ALA A 46 -24.50 -21.51 29.39
CA ALA A 46 -25.80 -21.78 30.01
C ALA A 46 -26.88 -21.91 28.91
N PRO A 47 -27.95 -22.69 29.11
CA PRO A 47 -28.72 -23.27 28.01
C PRO A 47 -29.65 -22.26 27.33
N ALA A 48 -29.59 -22.24 25.99
CA ALA A 48 -30.51 -21.52 25.13
C ALA A 48 -31.91 -22.15 25.20
N THR A 49 -32.90 -21.35 25.62
CA THR A 49 -34.30 -21.59 25.30
C THR A 49 -34.52 -21.24 23.82
N ARG A 50 -35.12 -22.19 23.10
CA ARG A 50 -35.49 -22.04 21.69
C ARG A 50 -36.45 -20.86 21.52
N VAL A 51 -36.11 -19.92 20.65
CA VAL A 51 -37.08 -19.14 19.91
C VAL A 51 -36.67 -19.16 18.43
N CYS A 52 -37.50 -19.80 17.63
CA CYS A 52 -37.45 -19.78 16.18
C CYS A 52 -37.66 -18.35 15.67
N GLY A 53 -36.84 -17.91 14.71
CA GLY A 53 -37.03 -16.64 14.02
C GLY A 53 -35.78 -16.18 13.27
N LEU A 54 -35.62 -16.66 12.03
CA LEU A 54 -34.81 -16.02 10.99
C LEU A 54 -35.34 -14.59 10.71
N PRO A 55 -34.54 -13.63 10.16
CA PRO A 55 -33.75 -13.90 8.96
C PRO A 55 -32.34 -13.26 8.84
N ILE A 56 -31.46 -14.07 8.25
CA ILE A 56 -30.55 -13.76 7.13
C ILE A 56 -30.78 -12.34 6.56
N ALA A 57 -29.87 -11.39 6.81
CA ALA A 57 -29.92 -10.10 6.11
C ALA A 57 -28.61 -9.30 6.00
N VAL A 58 -27.50 -9.66 6.68
CA VAL A 58 -26.29 -8.80 6.65
C VAL A 58 -25.17 -9.36 5.76
N ALA A 59 -25.00 -10.68 5.67
CA ALA A 59 -24.04 -11.31 4.76
C ALA A 59 -24.46 -11.26 3.28
N SER A 60 -25.75 -11.32 2.97
CA SER A 60 -26.24 -11.28 1.57
C SER A 60 -26.14 -9.89 0.93
N LEU A 61 -26.21 -8.80 1.69
CA LEU A 61 -26.18 -7.45 1.09
C LEU A 61 -24.79 -7.06 0.56
N PHE A 62 -23.72 -7.68 1.04
CA PHE A 62 -22.36 -7.47 0.50
C PHE A 62 -22.03 -8.44 -0.64
N LEU A 63 -22.52 -9.69 -0.58
CA LEU A 63 -22.33 -10.67 -1.66
C LEU A 63 -23.21 -10.37 -2.89
N GLU A 64 -24.42 -9.82 -2.70
CA GLU A 64 -25.28 -9.39 -3.82
C GLU A 64 -24.76 -8.13 -4.53
N GLY A 65 -23.95 -7.31 -3.85
CA GLY A 65 -23.26 -6.16 -4.44
C GLY A 65 -22.08 -6.52 -5.34
N LEU A 66 -21.50 -7.71 -5.13
CA LEU A 66 -20.39 -8.25 -5.94
C LEU A 66 -20.86 -9.24 -7.03
N GLN A 67 -22.11 -9.71 -6.98
CA GLN A 67 -22.66 -10.70 -7.93
C GLN A 67 -23.65 -10.16 -8.97
N ARG A 68 -23.79 -8.83 -9.13
CA ARG A 68 -24.59 -8.22 -10.21
C ARG A 68 -23.77 -7.38 -11.19
N THR A 69 -22.74 -7.98 -11.80
CA THR A 69 -22.21 -7.54 -13.09
C THR A 69 -22.69 -8.46 -14.22
N ARG A 70 -24.02 -8.50 -14.42
CA ARG A 70 -24.61 -8.98 -15.67
C ARG A 70 -25.63 -7.99 -16.19
N CYS A 71 -25.14 -6.88 -16.75
CA CYS A 71 -25.75 -6.28 -17.93
C CYS A 71 -24.80 -5.30 -18.62
N CYS A 72 -23.88 -5.82 -19.42
CA CYS A 72 -23.40 -5.14 -20.61
C CYS A 72 -23.22 -6.21 -21.71
N LYS A 73 -24.29 -6.42 -22.50
CA LYS A 73 -24.18 -7.07 -23.80
C LYS A 73 -23.42 -6.14 -24.75
N CYS A 74 -22.13 -5.92 -24.47
CA CYS A 74 -21.14 -5.26 -25.30
C CYS A 74 -19.75 -5.27 -24.61
N ALA A 75 -19.37 -6.36 -23.92
CA ALA A 75 -17.96 -6.58 -23.59
C ALA A 75 -17.23 -6.93 -24.89
N ARG A 76 -16.80 -5.92 -25.65
CA ARG A 76 -15.78 -6.13 -26.69
C ARG A 76 -14.60 -6.83 -26.00
N LYS A 77 -14.07 -7.89 -26.60
CA LYS A 77 -12.82 -8.56 -26.21
C LYS A 77 -11.64 -7.59 -26.34
N GLY A 78 -11.60 -6.57 -25.49
CA GLY A 78 -10.52 -5.59 -25.36
C GLY A 78 -9.71 -5.89 -24.10
N LYS A 79 -8.45 -5.43 -24.09
CA LYS A 79 -7.63 -5.46 -22.87
C LYS A 79 -8.31 -4.62 -21.77
N ALA A 80 -8.06 -4.95 -20.50
CA ALA A 80 -8.60 -4.20 -19.37
C ALA A 80 -7.93 -2.81 -19.23
N PHE A 81 -6.67 -2.72 -19.64
CA PHE A 81 -5.87 -1.50 -19.72
C PHE A 81 -4.87 -1.63 -20.88
N GLU A 82 -4.22 -0.51 -21.22
CA GLU A 82 -3.14 -0.45 -22.20
C GLU A 82 -1.95 0.36 -21.68
N ILE A 83 -0.76 0.09 -22.21
CA ILE A 83 0.45 0.86 -21.91
C ILE A 83 0.66 1.86 -23.04
N VAL A 84 0.63 3.15 -22.72
CA VAL A 84 0.71 4.27 -23.66
C VAL A 84 1.67 5.33 -23.17
N GLU A 85 2.07 6.25 -24.05
CA GLU A 85 2.78 7.47 -23.62
C GLU A 85 1.82 8.39 -22.88
N VAL A 86 2.21 8.78 -21.66
CA VAL A 86 1.54 9.73 -20.79
C VAL A 86 2.40 10.98 -20.70
N GLU A 87 1.79 12.14 -20.97
CA GLU A 87 2.47 13.42 -21.00
C GLU A 87 3.22 13.70 -19.69
N GLY A 88 4.54 13.86 -19.78
CA GLY A 88 5.39 14.17 -18.64
C GLY A 88 5.77 12.99 -17.74
N SER A 89 5.28 11.77 -18.01
CA SER A 89 5.56 10.56 -17.22
C SER A 89 6.19 9.43 -18.03
N GLY A 90 6.29 9.55 -19.36
CA GLY A 90 6.80 8.47 -20.21
C GLY A 90 5.72 7.43 -20.46
N LEU A 91 6.03 6.14 -20.36
CA LEU A 91 5.01 5.09 -20.52
C LEU A 91 4.22 4.88 -19.23
N GLY A 92 2.90 4.77 -19.35
CA GLY A 92 1.97 4.55 -18.23
C GLY A 92 0.83 3.60 -18.59
N ALA A 93 0.21 2.98 -17.58
CA ALA A 93 -0.96 2.14 -17.74
C ALA A 93 -2.25 2.99 -17.73
N VAL A 94 -3.11 2.85 -18.74
CA VAL A 94 -4.38 3.57 -18.88
C VAL A 94 -5.54 2.61 -19.01
N ALA A 95 -6.61 2.84 -18.24
CA ALA A 95 -7.80 2.00 -18.22
C ALA A 95 -8.53 1.98 -19.58
N CYS A 96 -8.84 0.80 -20.11
CA CYS A 96 -9.66 0.66 -21.34
C CYS A 96 -11.15 0.46 -21.03
N LYS A 97 -11.49 0.29 -19.75
CA LYS A 97 -12.85 0.12 -19.24
C LYS A 97 -12.96 0.76 -17.87
N ASP A 98 -14.18 0.89 -17.38
CA ASP A 98 -14.42 1.27 -15.98
C ASP A 98 -14.03 0.11 -15.05
N PHE A 99 -13.51 0.45 -13.87
CA PHE A 99 -13.27 -0.47 -12.76
C PHE A 99 -14.02 -0.02 -11.50
N HIS A 100 -14.44 -1.00 -10.70
CA HIS A 100 -14.98 -0.78 -9.36
C HIS A 100 -13.96 -1.12 -8.26
N PRO A 101 -14.09 -0.55 -7.04
CA PRO A 101 -13.22 -0.92 -5.93
C PRO A 101 -13.21 -2.43 -5.67
N GLY A 102 -12.01 -3.01 -5.57
CA GLY A 102 -11.76 -4.44 -5.40
C GLY A 102 -11.76 -5.24 -6.69
N GLU A 103 -11.94 -4.61 -7.85
CA GLU A 103 -11.80 -5.28 -9.14
C GLU A 103 -10.32 -5.51 -9.47
N LEU A 104 -9.99 -6.74 -9.85
CA LEU A 104 -8.66 -7.13 -10.28
C LEU A 104 -8.33 -6.49 -11.64
N VAL A 105 -7.20 -5.77 -11.68
CA VAL A 105 -6.69 -5.09 -12.88
C VAL A 105 -5.68 -5.98 -13.61
N LEU A 106 -4.73 -6.55 -12.87
CA LEU A 106 -3.61 -7.34 -13.39
C LEU A 106 -3.19 -8.39 -12.37
N THR A 107 -2.82 -9.58 -12.85
CA THR A 107 -2.00 -10.54 -12.11
C THR A 107 -0.75 -10.78 -12.94
N GLU A 108 0.43 -10.67 -12.33
CA GLU A 108 1.71 -10.89 -13.00
C GLU A 108 2.67 -11.71 -12.14
N GLU A 109 3.26 -12.74 -12.71
CA GLU A 109 4.37 -13.48 -12.09
C GLU A 109 5.68 -12.68 -12.20
N PRO A 110 6.56 -12.72 -11.19
CA PRO A 110 7.82 -11.99 -11.25
C PRO A 110 8.73 -12.59 -12.32
N LEU A 111 9.34 -11.73 -13.14
CA LEU A 111 10.40 -12.14 -14.07
C LEU A 111 11.61 -12.69 -13.29
N CYS A 112 11.97 -12.01 -12.20
CA CYS A 112 13.00 -12.46 -11.28
C CYS A 112 12.80 -11.85 -9.90
N LYS A 113 13.29 -12.54 -8.87
CA LYS A 113 13.40 -12.04 -7.49
C LYS A 113 14.85 -11.77 -7.12
N PHE A 114 15.07 -10.80 -6.25
CA PHE A 114 16.39 -10.39 -5.79
C PHE A 114 16.34 -9.72 -4.41
N GLU A 115 17.48 -9.75 -3.74
CA GLU A 115 17.69 -8.99 -2.51
C GLU A 115 18.34 -7.65 -2.86
N SER A 116 18.17 -6.64 -2.00
CA SER A 116 18.82 -5.33 -2.21
C SER A 116 20.34 -5.36 -2.01
N SER A 117 20.92 -6.52 -1.67
CA SER A 117 22.37 -6.68 -1.55
C SER A 117 23.06 -6.62 -2.91
N ASP A 118 24.22 -5.97 -2.92
CA ASP A 118 25.05 -5.79 -4.11
C ASP A 118 25.46 -7.12 -4.77
N ALA A 119 25.66 -8.18 -3.97
CA ALA A 119 25.92 -9.53 -4.48
C ALA A 119 24.71 -10.13 -5.22
N SER A 120 23.49 -9.95 -4.68
CA SER A 120 22.26 -10.45 -5.30
C SER A 120 21.94 -9.69 -6.59
N LEU A 121 22.06 -8.36 -6.57
CA LEU A 121 21.88 -7.52 -7.76
C LEU A 121 22.83 -7.92 -8.90
N ARG A 122 24.13 -8.12 -8.62
CA ARG A 122 25.08 -8.60 -9.64
C ARG A 122 24.69 -9.95 -10.25
N MET A 123 24.17 -10.86 -9.42
CA MET A 123 23.73 -12.17 -9.90
C MET A 123 22.53 -12.02 -10.84
N VAL A 124 21.54 -11.21 -10.47
CA VAL A 124 20.33 -11.01 -11.28
C VAL A 124 20.62 -10.21 -12.55
N GLU A 125 21.50 -9.21 -12.50
CA GLU A 125 21.99 -8.50 -13.67
C GLU A 125 22.59 -9.46 -14.72
N ARG A 126 23.45 -10.41 -14.31
CA ARG A 126 23.99 -11.43 -15.21
C ARG A 126 22.90 -12.33 -15.80
N LYS A 127 21.86 -12.66 -15.02
CA LYS A 127 20.72 -13.42 -15.54
C LYS A 127 19.95 -12.60 -16.59
N CYS A 128 19.68 -11.32 -16.32
CA CYS A 128 19.01 -10.41 -17.24
C CYS A 128 19.78 -10.25 -18.56
N ALA A 129 21.11 -10.16 -18.51
CA ALA A 129 21.96 -10.06 -19.70
C ALA A 129 21.88 -11.31 -20.61
N ASN A 130 21.65 -12.48 -20.01
CA ASN A 130 21.56 -13.77 -20.69
C ASN A 130 20.11 -14.18 -21.03
N LEU A 131 19.13 -13.30 -20.81
CA LEU A 131 17.75 -13.57 -21.23
C LEU A 131 17.65 -13.67 -22.76
N PRO A 132 16.66 -14.43 -23.28
CA PRO A 132 16.29 -14.39 -24.69
C PRO A 132 16.11 -12.95 -25.20
N ASP A 133 16.47 -12.70 -26.46
CA ASP A 133 16.55 -11.34 -27.01
C ASP A 133 15.24 -10.55 -26.90
N ASP A 134 14.10 -11.21 -27.08
CA ASP A 134 12.77 -10.59 -26.95
C ASP A 134 12.49 -10.14 -25.52
N LEU A 135 12.81 -10.98 -24.53
CA LEU A 135 12.60 -10.69 -23.12
C LEU A 135 13.60 -9.65 -22.62
N ARG A 136 14.86 -9.74 -23.06
CA ARG A 136 15.90 -8.76 -22.76
C ARG A 136 15.52 -7.38 -23.29
N LYS A 137 14.94 -7.28 -24.50
CA LYS A 137 14.40 -6.02 -25.04
C LYS A 137 13.27 -5.47 -24.18
N LYS A 138 12.36 -6.32 -23.69
CA LYS A 138 11.29 -5.89 -22.76
C LYS A 138 11.87 -5.33 -21.46
N VAL A 139 12.86 -6.00 -20.85
CA VAL A 139 13.54 -5.48 -19.64
C VAL A 139 14.21 -4.15 -19.92
N LEU A 140 14.99 -4.04 -21.00
CA LEU A 140 15.68 -2.80 -21.38
C LEU A 140 14.72 -1.66 -21.75
N SER A 141 13.45 -1.96 -22.02
CA SER A 141 12.40 -0.96 -22.24
C SER A 141 11.84 -0.36 -20.96
N LEU A 142 12.10 -0.97 -19.78
CA LEU A 142 11.72 -0.43 -18.48
C LEU A 142 12.57 0.78 -18.12
N GLU A 143 12.14 1.54 -17.12
CA GLU A 143 12.81 2.78 -16.75
C GLU A 143 14.09 2.53 -15.96
N ASP A 144 15.12 3.34 -16.23
CA ASP A 144 16.34 3.40 -15.42
C ASP A 144 16.52 4.85 -15.01
N SER A 145 15.93 5.20 -13.85
CA SER A 145 15.90 6.59 -13.37
C SER A 145 17.29 7.16 -13.12
N PHE A 146 18.34 6.32 -13.00
CA PHE A 146 19.69 6.75 -12.69
C PHE A 146 20.61 6.80 -13.91
N SER A 147 20.12 6.36 -15.07
CA SER A 147 20.87 6.45 -16.33
C SER A 147 20.83 7.86 -16.90
N PHE A 148 21.95 8.28 -17.50
CA PHE A 148 22.04 9.54 -18.26
C PHE A 148 21.90 9.29 -19.76
N ASP A 149 22.70 8.36 -20.30
CA ASP A 149 22.71 8.05 -21.74
C ASP A 149 22.34 6.59 -22.04
N THR A 150 22.84 5.65 -21.22
CA THR A 150 22.71 4.21 -21.47
C THR A 150 22.14 3.53 -20.23
N LYS A 151 21.00 2.84 -20.41
CA LYS A 151 20.35 2.07 -19.35
C LYS A 151 21.22 0.88 -18.93
N THR A 152 21.15 0.53 -17.65
CA THR A 152 21.81 -0.63 -17.07
C THR A 152 20.79 -1.57 -16.47
N PHE A 153 21.06 -2.89 -16.45
CA PHE A 153 20.17 -3.82 -15.77
C PHE A 153 20.07 -3.51 -14.28
N ARG A 154 21.18 -3.10 -13.65
CA ARG A 154 21.16 -2.69 -12.24
C ARG A 154 20.22 -1.50 -12.00
N GLY A 155 20.35 -0.43 -12.77
CA GLY A 155 19.50 0.74 -12.61
C GLY A 155 18.03 0.44 -12.89
N ILE A 156 17.73 -0.43 -13.86
CA ILE A 156 16.37 -0.96 -14.10
C ILE A 156 15.85 -1.73 -12.87
N LEU A 157 16.65 -2.64 -12.31
CA LEU A 157 16.27 -3.43 -11.12
C LEU A 157 16.04 -2.52 -9.91
N GLU A 158 16.91 -1.54 -9.68
CA GLU A 158 16.79 -0.60 -8.55
C GLU A 158 15.59 0.33 -8.71
N THR A 159 15.26 0.76 -9.94
CA THR A 159 14.13 1.64 -10.25
C THR A 159 12.78 0.91 -10.15
N ASN A 160 12.69 -0.33 -10.63
CA ASN A 160 11.43 -1.04 -10.84
C ASN A 160 11.18 -2.21 -9.87
N GLY A 161 12.13 -2.47 -8.96
CA GLY A 161 12.04 -3.56 -8.00
C GLY A 161 10.94 -3.34 -6.97
N MET A 162 9.90 -4.18 -7.01
CA MET A 162 8.75 -4.13 -6.10
C MET A 162 8.95 -5.10 -4.94
N VAL A 163 8.61 -4.71 -3.72
CA VAL A 163 8.73 -5.57 -2.53
C VAL A 163 7.69 -6.69 -2.60
N CYS A 164 8.13 -7.92 -2.37
CA CYS A 164 7.28 -9.10 -2.20
C CYS A 164 7.07 -9.29 -0.69
N GLU A 165 6.01 -8.70 -0.14
CA GLU A 165 5.68 -8.76 1.29
C GLU A 165 5.33 -10.20 1.68
N SER A 166 6.35 -10.96 2.09
CA SER A 166 6.23 -12.38 2.45
C SER A 166 6.20 -12.60 3.96
N GLY A 167 6.31 -11.51 4.74
CA GLY A 167 6.46 -11.56 6.19
C GLY A 167 7.85 -12.06 6.63
N SER A 168 8.84 -12.01 5.73
CA SER A 168 10.22 -12.41 6.01
C SER A 168 11.06 -11.22 6.52
N ASP A 169 12.17 -11.49 7.21
CA ASP A 169 13.02 -10.45 7.80
C ASP A 169 13.68 -9.50 6.76
N SER A 170 13.76 -9.89 5.48
CA SER A 170 14.38 -9.08 4.42
C SER A 170 13.46 -8.67 3.28
N ASP A 171 12.26 -9.27 3.17
CA ASP A 171 11.30 -9.21 2.07
C ASP A 171 11.92 -8.94 0.68
N PRO A 172 12.10 -9.98 -0.16
CA PRO A 172 12.80 -9.83 -1.42
C PRO A 172 12.06 -8.85 -2.35
N LYS A 173 12.80 -8.23 -3.24
CA LYS A 173 12.23 -7.47 -4.36
C LYS A 173 12.05 -8.38 -5.58
N ALA A 174 11.15 -7.97 -6.47
CA ALA A 174 10.96 -8.63 -7.74
C ALA A 174 10.80 -7.62 -8.88
N LEU A 175 11.23 -8.04 -10.07
CA LEU A 175 11.05 -7.31 -11.31
C LEU A 175 9.82 -7.86 -12.05
N PHE A 176 8.99 -6.95 -12.52
CA PHE A 176 7.79 -7.22 -13.29
C PHE A 176 7.85 -6.38 -14.58
N LEU A 177 7.20 -6.81 -15.65
CA LEU A 177 7.22 -6.08 -16.92
C LEU A 177 6.02 -5.15 -17.08
N GLU A 178 4.84 -5.58 -16.65
CA GLU A 178 3.60 -4.80 -16.74
C GLU A 178 3.33 -3.99 -15.48
N VAL A 179 3.50 -4.56 -14.28
CA VAL A 179 3.36 -3.83 -13.00
C VAL A 179 4.30 -2.62 -12.94
N SER A 180 5.50 -2.71 -13.51
CA SER A 180 6.46 -1.60 -13.59
C SER A 180 6.04 -0.47 -14.54
N ARG A 181 4.88 -0.57 -15.20
CA ARG A 181 4.27 0.50 -16.02
C ARG A 181 3.18 1.28 -15.29
N PHE A 182 2.85 0.91 -14.06
CA PHE A 182 1.92 1.68 -13.24
C PHE A 182 2.67 2.84 -12.60
N ASN A 183 2.35 4.06 -13.03
CA ASN A 183 3.02 5.27 -12.54
C ASN A 183 2.59 5.61 -11.10
N HIS A 184 3.29 6.58 -10.51
CA HIS A 184 2.95 7.07 -9.17
C HIS A 184 1.90 8.18 -9.16
N SER A 185 0.98 8.10 -8.20
CA SER A 185 0.19 9.25 -7.75
C SER A 185 0.14 9.32 -6.22
N CYS A 186 0.16 10.53 -5.65
CA CYS A 186 -0.05 10.71 -4.20
C CYS A 186 -1.52 10.52 -3.76
N ASN A 187 -2.40 10.28 -4.74
CA ASN A 187 -3.76 9.79 -4.60
C ASN A 187 -3.97 8.63 -5.60
N ALA A 188 -3.18 7.57 -5.44
CA ALA A 188 -3.21 6.41 -6.31
C ALA A 188 -4.60 5.74 -6.34
N ASN A 189 -5.07 5.33 -7.51
CA ASN A 189 -6.36 4.65 -7.67
C ASN A 189 -6.24 3.12 -7.71
N CYS A 190 -5.01 2.59 -7.74
CA CYS A 190 -4.68 1.18 -7.59
C CYS A 190 -3.73 0.97 -6.39
N ASP A 191 -3.69 -0.27 -5.91
CA ASP A 191 -2.69 -0.75 -4.96
C ASP A 191 -2.27 -2.17 -5.36
N TYR A 192 -1.08 -2.59 -4.94
CA TYR A 192 -0.54 -3.91 -5.25
C TYR A 192 -0.66 -4.86 -4.06
N SER A 193 -0.82 -6.15 -4.35
CA SER A 193 -0.96 -7.21 -3.36
C SER A 193 -0.12 -8.41 -3.76
N TRP A 194 0.90 -8.73 -2.97
CA TRP A 194 1.74 -9.91 -3.19
C TRP A 194 1.02 -11.18 -2.73
N ARG A 195 0.90 -12.17 -3.62
CA ARG A 195 0.36 -13.51 -3.30
C ARG A 195 1.49 -14.52 -3.20
N ASP A 196 1.94 -14.76 -1.97
CA ASP A 196 3.14 -15.58 -1.73
C ASP A 196 3.00 -17.02 -2.23
N ARG A 197 1.87 -17.69 -1.92
CA ARG A 197 1.61 -19.07 -2.36
C ARG A 197 1.57 -19.22 -3.88
N GLN A 198 1.00 -18.25 -4.58
CA GLN A 198 0.87 -18.24 -6.03
C GLN A 198 2.08 -17.61 -6.73
N ASN A 199 3.01 -17.03 -5.97
CA ASN A 199 4.19 -16.35 -6.47
C ASN A 199 3.87 -15.29 -7.54
N CYS A 200 2.88 -14.44 -7.30
CA CYS A 200 2.47 -13.39 -8.23
C CYS A 200 2.08 -12.08 -7.53
N MET A 201 2.13 -10.99 -8.28
CA MET A 201 1.64 -9.68 -7.86
C MET A 201 0.27 -9.44 -8.49
N ASP A 202 -0.72 -9.12 -7.67
CA ASP A 202 -2.01 -8.64 -8.14
C ASP A 202 -2.08 -7.11 -7.99
N ILE A 203 -2.74 -6.44 -8.94
CA ILE A 203 -3.10 -5.02 -8.86
C ILE A 203 -4.62 -4.91 -8.74
N TYR A 204 -5.10 -4.24 -7.70
CA TYR A 204 -6.54 -4.03 -7.46
C TYR A 204 -6.90 -2.55 -7.53
N ALA A 205 -8.03 -2.24 -8.17
CA ALA A 205 -8.61 -0.92 -8.14
C ALA A 205 -9.09 -0.59 -6.70
N GLN A 206 -8.64 0.54 -6.16
CA GLN A 206 -8.98 1.00 -4.80
C GLN A 206 -10.19 1.94 -4.80
N THR A 207 -10.48 2.55 -5.95
CA THR A 207 -11.59 3.48 -6.17
C THR A 207 -12.38 3.08 -7.41
N ILE A 208 -13.43 3.82 -7.73
CA ILE A 208 -13.99 3.78 -9.09
C ILE A 208 -12.95 4.40 -10.02
N ILE A 209 -12.70 3.76 -11.15
CA ILE A 209 -11.79 4.24 -12.21
C ILE A 209 -12.58 4.24 -13.51
N ARG A 210 -12.48 5.30 -14.31
CA ARG A 210 -13.15 5.40 -15.61
C ARG A 210 -12.22 5.02 -16.75
N ALA A 211 -12.79 4.50 -17.84
CA ALA A 211 -12.03 4.31 -19.07
C ALA A 211 -11.34 5.62 -19.50
N GLY A 212 -10.05 5.54 -19.84
CA GLY A 212 -9.20 6.67 -20.18
C GLY A 212 -8.43 7.28 -18.99
N GLU A 213 -8.74 6.90 -17.74
CA GLU A 213 -7.94 7.31 -16.59
C GLU A 213 -6.65 6.51 -16.47
N GLU A 214 -5.56 7.17 -16.07
CA GLU A 214 -4.30 6.50 -15.76
C GLU A 214 -4.43 5.67 -14.48
N LEU A 215 -3.86 4.47 -14.50
CA LEU A 215 -3.80 3.53 -13.38
C LEU A 215 -2.48 3.76 -12.64
N CYS A 216 -2.59 4.23 -11.40
CA CYS A 216 -1.45 4.64 -10.60
C CYS A 216 -1.41 3.88 -9.27
N ILE A 217 -0.20 3.56 -8.82
CA ILE A 217 0.07 2.91 -7.52
C ILE A 217 0.92 3.83 -6.62
N PRO A 218 0.88 3.68 -5.29
CA PRO A 218 1.78 4.42 -4.41
C PRO A 218 3.20 3.85 -4.49
N TYR A 219 4.21 4.70 -4.67
CA TYR A 219 5.63 4.31 -4.62
C TYR A 219 6.25 4.58 -3.25
N ILE A 220 5.59 5.42 -2.47
CA ILE A 220 6.04 5.97 -1.20
C ILE A 220 4.86 5.97 -0.23
N ASP A 221 5.16 6.15 1.06
CA ASP A 221 4.12 6.36 2.06
C ASP A 221 3.34 7.67 1.77
N LEU A 222 2.03 7.55 1.56
CA LEU A 222 1.17 8.69 1.28
C LEU A 222 0.92 9.55 2.53
N ARG A 223 1.27 9.10 3.73
CA ARG A 223 1.12 9.84 4.99
C ARG A 223 2.20 10.90 5.18
N GLU A 224 3.21 10.97 4.33
CA GLU A 224 4.23 12.00 4.43
C GLU A 224 3.72 13.38 3.93
N PRO A 225 4.21 14.52 4.46
CA PRO A 225 3.94 15.85 3.92
C PRO A 225 4.45 16.05 2.47
N ARG A 226 3.90 17.02 1.74
CA ARG A 226 4.18 17.23 0.30
C ARG A 226 5.66 17.36 0.01
N GLN A 227 6.39 18.14 0.80
CA GLN A 227 7.82 18.35 0.59
C GLN A 227 8.60 17.03 0.71
N VAL A 228 8.30 16.23 1.73
CA VAL A 228 8.94 14.92 1.95
C VAL A 228 8.60 13.96 0.81
N ARG A 229 7.32 13.88 0.41
CA ARG A 229 6.90 13.06 -0.75
C ARG A 229 7.67 13.44 -2.02
N GLN A 230 7.77 14.73 -2.33
CA GLN A 230 8.50 15.21 -3.51
C GLN A 230 10.00 14.92 -3.44
N GLN A 231 10.60 15.02 -2.26
CA GLN A 231 12.00 14.70 -2.05
C GLN A 231 12.27 13.20 -2.26
N LEU A 232 11.47 12.32 -1.65
CA LEU A 232 11.59 10.88 -1.83
C LEU A 232 11.46 10.46 -3.30
N LEU A 233 10.50 11.03 -4.02
CA LEU A 233 10.30 10.74 -5.44
C LEU A 233 11.46 11.23 -6.31
N LYS A 234 12.00 12.41 -5.99
CA LYS A 234 13.17 12.95 -6.68
C LYS A 234 14.43 12.12 -6.42
N GLU A 235 14.66 11.67 -5.20
CA GLU A 235 15.87 10.93 -4.84
C GLU A 235 15.87 9.51 -5.42
N ASN A 236 14.73 8.83 -5.38
CA ASN A 236 14.61 7.42 -5.73
C ASN A 236 14.19 7.18 -7.20
N TRP A 237 13.41 8.09 -7.81
CA TRP A 237 12.90 7.95 -9.19
C TRP A 237 13.15 9.16 -10.09
N ARG A 238 13.84 10.20 -9.60
CA ARG A 238 14.30 11.37 -10.38
C ARG A 238 13.19 12.18 -11.06
N PHE A 239 11.95 12.11 -10.59
CA PHE A 239 10.86 12.92 -11.10
C PHE A 239 10.21 13.80 -10.01
N ARG A 240 9.42 14.79 -10.45
CA ARG A 240 8.57 15.62 -9.60
C ARG A 240 7.12 15.21 -9.81
N CYS A 241 6.42 14.79 -8.77
CA CYS A 241 5.02 14.41 -8.89
C CYS A 241 4.13 15.63 -9.19
N ARG A 242 3.25 15.50 -10.19
CA ARG A 242 2.31 16.53 -10.64
C ARG A 242 0.84 16.11 -10.48
N CYS A 243 0.56 15.08 -9.69
CA CYS A 243 -0.82 14.68 -9.40
C CYS A 243 -1.61 15.82 -8.74
N GLU A 244 -2.94 15.71 -8.76
CA GLU A 244 -3.88 16.68 -8.20
C GLU A 244 -3.51 17.13 -6.77
N VAL A 245 -3.14 16.20 -5.89
CA VAL A 245 -2.75 16.48 -4.49
C VAL A 245 -1.47 17.33 -4.44
N CYS A 246 -0.49 17.00 -5.27
CA CYS A 246 0.78 17.72 -5.33
C CYS A 246 0.68 19.04 -6.09
N CYS A 247 -0.40 19.29 -6.81
CA CYS A 247 -0.66 20.53 -7.53
C CYS A 247 -1.59 21.49 -6.79
N LEU A 248 -2.14 21.10 -5.63
CA LEU A 248 -2.91 21.98 -4.75
C LEU A 248 -2.10 23.23 -4.39
N LYS A 249 -2.77 24.39 -4.47
CA LYS A 249 -2.20 25.68 -4.07
C LYS A 249 -2.07 25.78 -2.55
N ASP A 250 -3.14 25.45 -1.83
CA ASP A 250 -3.14 25.32 -0.37
C ASP A 250 -3.06 23.85 0.01
N PHE A 251 -1.91 23.45 0.52
CA PHE A 251 -1.61 22.10 0.97
C PHE A 251 -1.35 22.03 2.48
N SER A 252 -1.48 23.15 3.20
CA SER A 252 -1.12 23.25 4.62
C SER A 252 -1.94 22.29 5.49
N GLU A 253 -3.26 22.26 5.28
CA GLU A 253 -4.18 21.39 6.00
C GLU A 253 -4.02 19.91 5.61
N SER A 254 -3.74 19.64 4.32
CA SER A 254 -3.42 18.29 3.86
C SER A 254 -2.14 17.77 4.51
N ASP A 255 -1.07 18.58 4.52
CA ASP A 255 0.20 18.23 5.16
C ASP A 255 0.05 18.04 6.66
N ARG A 256 -0.76 18.88 7.33
CA ARG A 256 -1.09 18.71 8.76
C ARG A 256 -1.80 17.38 9.03
N ARG A 257 -2.76 17.00 8.19
CA ARG A 257 -3.46 15.71 8.31
C ARG A 257 -2.55 14.53 8.01
N ARG A 258 -1.75 14.60 6.94
CA ARG A 258 -0.80 13.56 6.54
C ARG A 258 0.26 13.33 7.62
N LEU A 259 0.92 14.39 8.08
CA LEU A 259 1.87 14.29 9.21
C LEU A 259 1.21 13.60 10.42
N ARG A 260 -0.02 14.00 10.76
CA ARG A 260 -0.75 13.39 11.87
C ARG A 260 -1.10 11.92 11.62
N LEU A 261 -1.41 11.54 10.38
CA LEU A 261 -1.60 10.14 10.00
C LEU A 261 -0.32 9.33 10.22
N GLY A 262 0.83 9.83 9.77
CA GLY A 262 2.13 9.17 9.95
C GLY A 262 2.48 8.97 11.43
N GLU A 263 2.37 10.02 12.24
CA GLU A 263 2.60 9.95 13.69
C GLU A 263 1.70 8.92 14.37
N LEU A 264 0.40 8.93 14.06
CA LEU A 264 -0.56 8.03 14.68
C LEU A 264 -0.35 6.57 14.23
N SER A 265 0.04 6.36 12.98
CA SER A 265 0.33 5.01 12.48
C SER A 265 1.54 4.40 13.16
N ALA A 266 2.63 5.17 13.31
CA ALA A 266 3.81 4.72 14.06
C ALA A 266 3.46 4.37 15.53
N LEU A 267 2.50 5.08 16.13
CA LEU A 267 2.05 4.81 17.50
C LEU A 267 1.21 3.54 17.64
N LEU A 268 0.65 2.97 16.55
CA LEU A 268 -0.09 1.70 16.64
C LEU A 268 0.81 0.56 17.12
N TYR A 269 2.03 0.50 16.59
CA TYR A 269 2.98 -0.57 16.89
C TYR A 269 3.67 -0.43 18.25
N SER A 270 3.81 0.79 18.77
CA SER A 270 4.47 1.06 20.05
C SER A 270 3.51 1.13 21.24
N SER A 271 2.20 1.22 21.00
CA SER A 271 1.19 1.32 22.05
C SER A 271 1.01 0.00 22.80
N ARG A 272 1.32 -0.01 24.11
CA ARG A 272 1.14 -1.16 25.00
C ARG A 272 -0.24 -1.27 25.64
N THR A 273 -1.11 -0.28 25.43
CA THR A 273 -2.44 -0.23 26.07
C THR A 273 -3.53 -0.27 25.02
N SER A 274 -4.42 -1.27 25.09
CA SER A 274 -5.50 -1.49 24.12
C SER A 274 -6.45 -0.28 24.03
N GLY A 275 -6.74 0.40 25.15
CA GLY A 275 -7.56 1.63 25.15
C GLY A 275 -6.97 2.79 24.32
N ARG A 276 -5.65 2.97 24.32
CA ARG A 276 -4.97 3.98 23.48
C ARG A 276 -4.96 3.53 22.02
N THR A 277 -4.64 2.27 21.76
CA THR A 277 -4.63 1.69 20.41
C THR A 277 -5.99 1.84 19.73
N LEU A 278 -7.09 1.55 20.44
CA LEU A 278 -8.45 1.71 19.93
C LEU A 278 -8.76 3.16 19.55
N ARG A 279 -8.37 4.14 20.38
CA ARG A 279 -8.56 5.57 20.06
C ARG A 279 -7.75 6.01 18.85
N ILE A 280 -6.52 5.52 18.72
CA ILE A 280 -5.65 5.80 17.58
C ILE A 280 -6.27 5.23 16.29
N ALA A 281 -6.66 3.95 16.30
CA ALA A 281 -7.29 3.28 15.15
C ALA A 281 -8.53 4.03 14.65
N LYS A 282 -9.45 4.39 15.56
CA LYS A 282 -10.64 5.21 15.23
C LYS A 282 -10.25 6.56 14.61
N LYS A 283 -9.24 7.22 15.16
CA LYS A 283 -8.79 8.53 14.67
C LYS A 283 -8.13 8.43 13.30
N LEU A 284 -7.34 7.39 13.05
CA LEU A 284 -6.74 7.11 11.75
C LEU A 284 -7.81 6.89 10.68
N LEU A 285 -8.79 6.02 10.92
CA LEU A 285 -9.89 5.79 9.98
C LEU A 285 -10.64 7.08 9.60
N LYS A 286 -10.90 7.94 10.59
CA LYS A 286 -11.49 9.26 10.34
C LYS A 286 -10.57 10.12 9.46
N LEU A 287 -9.29 10.24 9.82
CA LEU A 287 -8.34 11.08 9.09
C LEU A 287 -8.08 10.58 7.67
N TYR A 288 -8.04 9.26 7.43
CA TYR A 288 -7.92 8.71 6.08
C TYR A 288 -9.11 9.13 5.19
N ASN A 289 -10.32 9.19 5.76
CA ASN A 289 -11.49 9.68 5.02
C ASN A 289 -11.44 11.21 4.82
N ASP A 290 -11.09 11.97 5.87
CA ASP A 290 -10.98 13.44 5.81
C ASP A 290 -9.89 13.90 4.81
N GLU A 291 -8.83 13.11 4.64
CA GLU A 291 -7.73 13.37 3.68
C GLU A 291 -7.97 12.71 2.32
N HIS A 292 -9.08 11.99 2.14
CA HIS A 292 -9.42 11.26 0.91
C HIS A 292 -8.34 10.26 0.46
N ILE A 293 -7.69 9.58 1.41
CA ILE A 293 -6.75 8.51 1.07
C ILE A 293 -7.53 7.30 0.53
N SER A 294 -7.25 6.97 -0.73
CA SER A 294 -7.82 5.86 -1.50
C SER A 294 -7.33 4.49 -1.04
N ALA A 295 -6.03 4.37 -0.71
CA ALA A 295 -5.36 3.14 -0.33
C ALA A 295 -6.08 2.44 0.84
N GLN A 296 -6.77 1.34 0.54
CA GLN A 296 -7.51 0.58 1.56
C GLN A 296 -6.59 -0.20 2.49
N SER A 297 -5.34 -0.46 2.07
CA SER A 297 -4.30 -1.13 2.86
C SER A 297 -4.06 -0.42 4.21
N TYR A 298 -4.04 0.91 4.23
CA TYR A 298 -3.91 1.68 5.47
C TYR A 298 -5.16 1.62 6.37
N LYS A 299 -6.36 1.51 5.78
CA LYS A 299 -7.61 1.34 6.53
C LYS A 299 -7.69 -0.06 7.11
N LEU A 300 -7.27 -1.06 6.36
CA LEU A 300 -7.16 -2.44 6.76
C LEU A 300 -6.22 -2.59 7.97
N GLU A 301 -5.03 -1.98 7.91
CA GLU A 301 -4.09 -1.91 9.02
C GLU A 301 -4.74 -1.32 10.28
N ALA A 302 -5.37 -0.15 10.18
CA ALA A 302 -6.08 0.46 11.30
C ALA A 302 -7.20 -0.44 11.85
N CYS A 303 -7.88 -1.19 10.98
CA CYS A 303 -8.90 -2.16 11.40
C CYS A 303 -8.32 -3.35 12.17
N LYS A 304 -7.16 -3.89 11.74
CA LYS A 304 -6.47 -4.96 12.48
C LYS A 304 -6.21 -4.57 13.92
N PHE A 305 -5.60 -3.40 14.12
CA PHE A 305 -5.29 -2.89 15.46
C PHE A 305 -6.55 -2.52 16.25
N GLY A 306 -7.53 -1.90 15.60
CA GLY A 306 -8.80 -1.53 16.23
C GLY A 306 -9.60 -2.74 16.70
N TYR A 307 -9.68 -3.79 15.89
CA TYR A 307 -10.35 -5.04 16.21
C TYR A 307 -9.71 -5.71 17.44
N ARG A 308 -8.39 -5.97 17.38
CA ARG A 308 -7.63 -6.57 18.49
C ARG A 308 -7.79 -5.78 19.78
N ALA A 309 -7.62 -4.46 19.70
CA ALA A 309 -7.78 -3.59 20.87
C ALA A 309 -9.20 -3.59 21.44
N SER A 310 -10.23 -3.78 20.61
CA SER A 310 -11.62 -3.91 21.06
C SER A 310 -11.85 -5.23 21.79
N LEU A 311 -11.30 -6.34 21.28
CA LEU A 311 -11.36 -7.64 21.95
C LEU A 311 -10.69 -7.62 23.33
N ASP A 312 -9.49 -7.05 23.44
CA ASP A 312 -8.77 -6.94 24.72
C ASP A 312 -9.56 -6.14 25.78
N LEU A 313 -10.39 -5.21 25.33
CA LEU A 313 -11.25 -4.38 26.18
C LEU A 313 -12.62 -5.01 26.43
N ASN A 314 -12.91 -6.18 25.84
CA ASN A 314 -14.23 -6.82 25.83
C ASN A 314 -15.33 -5.89 25.25
N ASP A 315 -14.98 -5.06 24.28
CA ASP A 315 -15.89 -4.12 23.62
C ASP A 315 -16.63 -4.83 22.47
N ASN A 316 -17.68 -5.56 22.83
CA ASN A 316 -18.52 -6.34 21.91
C ASN A 316 -19.39 -5.47 20.99
N GLU A 317 -19.50 -4.16 21.23
CA GLU A 317 -20.21 -3.25 20.32
C GLU A 317 -19.32 -2.77 19.18
N ILE A 318 -18.03 -2.57 19.45
CA ILE A 318 -17.09 -1.94 18.52
C ILE A 318 -16.26 -2.97 17.75
N ALA A 319 -15.92 -4.10 18.36
CA ALA A 319 -15.22 -5.19 17.68
C ALA A 319 -15.87 -5.61 16.34
N PRO A 320 -17.19 -5.92 16.26
CA PRO A 320 -17.80 -6.33 15.00
C PRO A 320 -17.78 -5.24 13.92
N ARG A 321 -17.75 -3.96 14.30
CA ARG A 321 -17.65 -2.85 13.34
C ARG A 321 -16.27 -2.79 12.69
N PHE A 322 -15.22 -3.05 13.46
CA PHE A 322 -13.87 -3.20 12.90
C PHE A 322 -13.73 -4.47 12.07
N ALA A 323 -14.36 -5.58 12.47
CA ALA A 323 -14.45 -6.80 11.67
C ALA A 323 -15.06 -6.54 10.29
N GLN A 324 -16.23 -5.91 10.25
CA GLN A 324 -16.92 -5.59 9.00
C GLN A 324 -16.09 -4.66 8.10
N LEU A 325 -15.49 -3.61 8.67
CA LEU A 325 -14.67 -2.67 7.88
C LEU A 325 -13.35 -3.31 7.42
N GLY A 326 -12.73 -4.13 8.27
CA GLY A 326 -11.55 -4.91 7.93
C GLY A 326 -11.81 -5.86 6.77
N LEU A 327 -12.89 -6.62 6.82
CA LEU A 327 -13.31 -7.49 5.72
C LEU A 327 -13.54 -6.70 4.41
N LYS A 328 -14.25 -5.57 4.49
CA LYS A 328 -14.48 -4.71 3.32
C LYS A 328 -13.16 -4.22 2.72
N SER A 329 -12.22 -3.74 3.55
CA SER A 329 -10.93 -3.25 3.06
C SER A 329 -10.08 -4.39 2.51
N ALA A 330 -10.05 -5.56 3.14
CA ALA A 330 -9.32 -6.74 2.65
C ALA A 330 -9.82 -7.20 1.28
N MET A 331 -11.14 -7.25 1.08
CA MET A 331 -11.76 -7.55 -0.22
C MET A 331 -11.32 -6.57 -1.31
N ILE A 332 -11.14 -5.29 -0.99
CA ILE A 332 -10.68 -4.27 -1.96
C ILE A 332 -9.17 -4.37 -2.20
N CYS A 333 -8.37 -4.61 -1.17
CA CYS A 333 -6.91 -4.69 -1.27
C CYS A 333 -6.45 -5.95 -2.02
N HIS A 334 -7.06 -7.09 -1.71
CA HIS A 334 -6.49 -8.39 -2.01
C HIS A 334 -7.44 -9.32 -2.78
N GLY A 335 -8.70 -8.95 -2.92
CA GLY A 335 -9.73 -9.82 -3.47
C GLY A 335 -10.16 -10.93 -2.52
N PRO A 336 -11.17 -11.73 -2.91
CA PRO A 336 -11.80 -12.73 -2.04
C PRO A 336 -10.90 -13.93 -1.74
N GLU A 337 -10.03 -14.34 -2.64
CA GLU A 337 -9.25 -15.58 -2.49
C GLU A 337 -7.97 -15.41 -1.65
N HIS A 338 -7.63 -14.19 -1.25
CA HIS A 338 -6.44 -13.91 -0.47
C HIS A 338 -6.57 -14.43 0.97
N GLU A 339 -5.48 -14.96 1.53
CA GLU A 339 -5.45 -15.54 2.87
C GLU A 339 -5.94 -14.57 3.94
N GLU A 340 -5.41 -13.35 3.94
CA GLU A 340 -5.86 -12.32 4.89
C GLU A 340 -7.36 -12.00 4.73
N THR A 341 -7.88 -11.99 3.50
CA THR A 341 -9.31 -11.77 3.29
C THR A 341 -10.15 -12.90 3.88
N GLN A 342 -9.72 -14.15 3.73
CA GLN A 342 -10.36 -15.31 4.34
C GLN A 342 -10.31 -15.24 5.87
N GLU A 343 -9.21 -14.77 6.47
CA GLU A 343 -9.14 -14.55 7.92
C GLU A 343 -10.22 -13.55 8.39
N TRP A 344 -10.45 -12.47 7.65
CA TRP A 344 -11.51 -11.53 7.98
C TRP A 344 -12.93 -12.09 7.77
N VAL A 345 -13.11 -13.01 6.81
CA VAL A 345 -14.38 -13.75 6.64
C VAL A 345 -14.65 -14.61 7.87
N ASP A 346 -13.64 -15.36 8.33
CA ASP A 346 -13.74 -16.20 9.53
C ASP A 346 -14.02 -15.34 10.78
N ILE A 347 -13.29 -14.24 10.96
CA ILE A 347 -13.53 -13.28 12.04
C ILE A 347 -14.97 -12.76 12.01
N MET A 348 -15.49 -12.37 10.84
CA MET A 348 -16.85 -11.83 10.73
C MET A 348 -17.90 -12.88 11.08
N SER A 349 -17.67 -14.16 10.72
CA SER A 349 -18.58 -15.26 11.04
C SER A 349 -18.74 -15.54 12.54
N MET A 350 -17.80 -15.05 13.37
CA MET A 350 -17.90 -15.16 14.84
C MET A 350 -18.91 -14.16 15.44
N TRP A 351 -19.35 -13.17 14.67
CA TRP A 351 -20.26 -12.09 15.10
C TRP A 351 -21.67 -12.20 14.49
N ASP A 352 -21.87 -13.16 13.58
CA ASP A 352 -23.19 -13.56 13.04
C ASP A 352 -23.91 -14.51 14.01
#